data_AF-A0A1W9GFY7-F1
#
_entry.id   AF-A0A1W9GFY7-F1
#
_cell.length_a   1.000
_cell.length_b   1.000
_cell.length_c   1.000
_cell.angle_alpha   90.00
_cell.angle_beta   90.00
_cell.angle_gamma   90.00
#
_symmetry.space_group_name_H-M   'P 1'
#
loop_
_entity.id
_entity.type
_entity.pdbx_description
1 polymer ?
#
loop_
_entity_poly.entity_id
_entity_poly.type
_entity_poly.pdbx_seq_one_letter_code
_entity_poly.pdbx_strand_id
1 'polypeptide(L)' 'MAKPAKELAKKTYALRLNRGLMLEVQHLALDQDRYVNEMIEEAVRDFLKKYREKNPKKGAE' A
#
# COMPACT_ATOMS: atom_id res chain seq x y z
N MET A 1 -17.06 -25.45 6.63
CA MET A 1 -16.42 -24.15 6.96
C MET A 1 -15.60 -23.73 5.76
N ALA A 2 -15.98 -22.64 5.09
CA ALA A 2 -15.25 -22.15 3.93
C ALA A 2 -13.83 -21.73 4.35
N LYS A 3 -12.80 -22.19 3.62
CA LYS A 3 -11.41 -21.79 3.85
C LYS A 3 -11.32 -20.27 3.71
N PRO A 4 -10.74 -19.53 4.67
CA PRO A 4 -10.50 -18.10 4.47
C PRO A 4 -9.61 -17.95 3.24
N ALA A 5 -9.99 -17.04 2.34
CA ALA A 5 -9.21 -16.71 1.17
C ALA A 5 -7.77 -16.48 1.60
N LYS A 6 -6.85 -17.24 1.02
CA LYS A 6 -5.43 -17.29 1.37
C LYS A 6 -4.88 -15.85 1.42
N GLU A 7 -4.81 -15.26 2.62
CA GLU A 7 -4.13 -13.98 2.81
C GLU A 7 -2.73 -14.16 2.26
N LEU A 8 -2.42 -13.42 1.18
CA LEU A 8 -1.12 -13.47 0.55
C LEU A 8 -0.11 -13.12 1.64
N ALA A 9 0.76 -14.08 1.98
CA ALA A 9 1.70 -13.93 3.07
C ALA A 9 2.49 -12.62 2.90
N LYS A 10 2.42 -11.74 3.90
CA LYS A 10 3.17 -10.48 3.89
C LYS A 10 4.66 -10.82 3.81
N LYS A 11 5.35 -10.22 2.84
CA LYS A 11 6.78 -10.37 2.66
C LYS A 11 7.46 -9.03 2.91
N THR A 12 8.60 -9.05 3.60
CA THR A 12 9.41 -7.85 3.79
C THR A 12 10.12 -7.49 2.49
N TYR A 13 9.96 -6.24 2.06
CA TYR A 13 10.68 -5.67 0.93
C TYR A 13 11.57 -4.53 1.44
N ALA A 14 12.84 -4.56 1.06
CA ALA A 14 13.77 -3.47 1.37
C ALA A 14 13.64 -2.38 0.29
N LEU A 15 13.27 -1.16 0.71
CA LEU A 15 13.15 0.00 -0.17
C LEU A 15 14.06 1.12 0.34
N ARG A 16 14.65 1.89 -0.58
CA ARG A 16 15.33 3.14 -0.26
C ARG A 16 14.36 4.29 -0.51
N LEU A 17 13.90 4.93 0.57
CA LEU A 17 12.97 6.06 0.54
C LEU A 17 13.65 7.33 1.04
N ASN A 18 13.10 8.49 0.66
CA ASN A 18 13.54 9.76 1.23
C ASN A 18 13.20 9.82 2.73
N ARG A 19 14.15 10.25 3.57
CA ARG A 19 13.98 10.30 5.03
C ARG A 19 12.86 11.25 5.47
N GLY A 20 12.72 12.41 4.83
CA GLY A 20 11.69 13.39 5.15
C GLY A 20 10.29 12.81 4.95
N LEU A 21 10.04 12.24 3.77
CA LEU A 21 8.76 11.56 3.47
C LEU A 21 8.44 10.46 4.47
N MET A 22 9.44 9.66 4.88
CA MET A 22 9.23 8.60 5.86
C MET A 22 8.84 9.15 7.23
N LEU A 23 9.43 10.27 7.67
CA LEU A 23 9.08 10.91 8.93
C LEU A 23 7.66 11.48 8.90
N GLU A 24 7.25 12.11 7.79
CA GLU A 24 5.89 12.62 7.63
C GLU A 24 4.84 11.49 7.72
N VAL A 25 5.10 10.36 7.06
CA VAL A 25 4.22 9.18 7.15
C VAL A 25 4.19 8.61 8.57
N GLN A 26 5.32 8.60 9.27
CA GLN A 26 5.38 8.14 10.67
C GLN A 26 4.57 9.04 11.61
N HIS A 27 4.68 10.36 11.49
CA HIS A 27 3.87 11.29 12.27
C HIS A 27 2.38 11.09 11.99
N LEU A 28 1.99 11.00 10.72
CA LEU A 28 0.60 10.75 10.36
C LEU A 28 0.08 9.41 10.91
N ALA A 29 0.91 8.36 10.89
CA ALA A 29 0.55 7.07 11.45
C ALA A 29 0.31 7.14 12.96
N LEU A 30 1.11 7.93 13.69
CA LEU A 30 0.90 8.20 15.12
C LEU A 30 -0.38 8.99 15.38
N ASP A 31 -0.64 10.04 14.59
CA ASP A 31 -1.83 10.88 14.73
C ASP A 31 -3.14 10.09 14.51
N GLN A 32 -3.08 9.05 13.68
CA GLN A 32 -4.22 8.22 13.31
C GLN A 32 -4.32 6.90 14.09
N ASP A 33 -3.37 6.61 14.99
CA ASP A 33 -3.24 5.32 15.69
C ASP A 33 -3.22 4.11 14.73
N ARG A 34 -2.41 4.20 13.66
CA ARG A 34 -2.29 3.18 12.60
C ARG A 34 -0.86 2.71 12.44
N TYR A 35 -0.68 1.51 11.87
CA TYR A 35 0.67 1.07 11.49
C TYR A 35 1.14 1.74 10.20
N VAL A 36 2.40 2.18 10.18
CA VAL A 36 3.04 2.77 8.99
C VAL A 36 2.92 1.85 7.76
N ASN A 37 3.05 0.54 7.95
CA ASN A 37 2.91 -0.42 6.85
C ASN A 37 1.51 -0.37 6.20
N GLU A 38 0.45 -0.17 7.00
CA GLU A 38 -0.91 -0.05 6.47
C GLU A 38 -1.07 1.23 5.64
N MET A 39 -0.49 2.34 6.10
CA MET A 39 -0.47 3.60 5.35
C MET A 39 0.26 3.47 4.01
N ILE A 40 1.40 2.77 4.01
CA ILE A 40 2.16 2.52 2.77
C ILE A 40 1.38 1.57 1.84
N GLU A 41 0.78 0.49 2.36
CA GLU A 41 -0.05 -0.42 1.58
C GLU A 41 -1.26 0.31 0.94
N GLU A 42 -1.92 1.21 1.69
CA GLU A 42 -3.00 2.06 1.20
C GLU A 42 -2.53 2.98 0.08
N ALA A 43 -1.45 3.74 0.29
CA ALA A 43 -0.88 4.64 -0.71
C ALA A 43 -0.48 3.90 -2.00
N VAL A 44 0.07 2.69 -1.89
CA VAL A 44 0.40 1.84 -3.05
C VAL A 44 -0.86 1.40 -3.79
N ARG A 45 -1.93 1.00 -3.09
CA ARG A 45 -3.21 0.62 -3.72
C ARG A 45 -3.82 1.78 -4.49
N ASP A 46 -3.85 2.96 -3.90
CA ASP A 46 -4.38 4.17 -4.54
C ASP A 46 -3.55 4.60 -5.75
N PHE A 47 -2.22 4.51 -5.62
CA PHE A 47 -1.31 4.76 -6.74
C PHE A 47 -1.58 3.78 -7.90
N LEU A 48 -1.70 2.48 -7.62
CA LEU A 48 -2.00 1.47 -8.64
C LEU A 48 -3.38 1.68 -9.27
N LYS A 49 -4.41 2.02 -8.48
CA LYS A 49 -5.76 2.33 -8.97
C LYS A 49 -5.71 3.49 -9.97
N LYS A 50 -5.06 4.59 -9.61
CA LYS A 50 -4.86 5.76 -10.48
C LYS A 50 -4.26 5.40 -11.84
N TYR A 51 -3.31 4.47 -11.90
CA TYR A 51 -2.70 4.04 -13.17
C TYR A 51 -3.55 3.06 -13.96
N ARG A 52 -4.35 2.22 -13.30
CA ARG A 52 -5.35 1.36 -13.98
C ARG A 52 -6.43 2.21 -14.65
N GLU A 53 -6.92 3.23 -13.96
CA GLU A 53 -7.92 4.16 -14.49
C GLU A 53 -7.37 5.01 -15.64
N LYS A 54 -6.08 5.39 -15.59
CA LYS A 54 -5.42 6.14 -16.67
C LYS A 54 -5.08 5.30 -17.91
N ASN A 55 -5.00 3.98 -17.80
CA ASN A 55 -4.67 3.07 -18.91
C ASN A 55 -5.74 1.97 -19.06
N PRO A 56 -6.91 2.27 -19.65
CA PRO A 56 -8.01 1.30 -19.78
C PRO A 56 -7.69 0.08 -20.68
N LYS A 57 -6.56 0.07 -21.40
CA LYS A 57 -6.21 -0.99 -22.38
C LYS A 57 -5.68 -2.31 -21.80
N LYS A 58 -5.67 -2.52 -20.48
CA LYS A 58 -5.12 -3.75 -19.87
C LYS A 58 -6.06 -4.46 -18.87
N GLY A 59 -7.33 -4.09 -18.84
CA GLY A 59 -8.35 -4.69 -17.96
C GLY A 59 -9.40 -5.56 -18.67
N ALA A 60 -9.21 -5.85 -19.96
CA ALA A 60 -10.09 -6.67 -20.78
C ALA A 60 -9.27 -7.67 -21.61
N GLU A 61 -8.57 -8.56 -20.92
CA GLU A 61 -8.08 -9.86 -21.44
C GLU A 61 -8.18 -10.89 -20.32
#